data_AF-A0A429NBX8-F1
#
_entry.id   AF-A0A429NBX8-F1
#
_cell.length_a   1.000
_cell.length_b   1.000
_cell.length_c   1.000
_cell.angle_alpha   90.00
_cell.angle_beta   90.00
_cell.angle_gamma   90.00
#
_symmetry.space_group_name_H-M   'P 1'
#
loop_
_entity.id
_entity.type
_entity.pdbx_description
1 polymer ?
#
loop_
_entity_poly.entity_id
_entity_poly.type
_entity_poly.pdbx_seq_one_letter_code
_entity_poly.pdbx_strand_id
1 'polypeptide(L)'
;MSAKKDPSIWQGFKAFLMRGNVVDLAVAVVVGAAFTNIVDAVVKGMINPVVGAIGTQNLDHYSSCLSVSCEGDKGIQIMWGSVLGATLQFLITSAVVYFLMVLPMAKVLARQEARKKAKEAAQSEAQEVVEETELQLLKEIRDELVAQRRDAEYERR
;
A
#
# COMPACT_ATOMS: atom_id res chain seq x y z
N MET A 1 53.45 6.75 -2.41
CA MET A 1 52.70 5.48 -2.26
C MET A 1 51.58 5.72 -1.25
N SER A 2 50.32 5.85 -1.69
CA SER A 2 49.20 6.07 -0.78
C SER A 2 48.49 4.74 -0.55
N ALA A 3 48.53 4.24 0.69
CA ALA A 3 47.87 3.01 1.10
C ALA A 3 46.34 3.23 1.06
N LYS A 4 45.71 2.69 0.02
CA LYS A 4 44.26 2.69 -0.13
C LYS A 4 43.70 1.70 0.90
N LYS A 5 43.19 2.23 2.02
CA LYS A 5 42.54 1.46 3.08
C LYS A 5 41.31 0.79 2.47
N ASP A 6 41.29 -0.55 2.42
CA ASP A 6 40.16 -1.30 1.91
C ASP A 6 38.89 -0.88 2.67
N PRO A 7 37.76 -0.66 1.97
CA PRO A 7 36.52 -0.28 2.63
C PRO A 7 36.17 -1.40 3.62
N SER A 8 36.08 -1.05 4.91
CA SER A 8 35.77 -2.07 5.91
C SER A 8 34.38 -2.63 5.61
N ILE A 9 34.20 -3.94 5.85
CA ILE A 9 32.92 -4.63 5.64
C ILE A 9 31.76 -3.88 6.34
N TRP A 10 32.07 -3.24 7.48
CA TRP A 10 31.15 -2.37 8.21
C TRP A 10 30.71 -1.12 7.43
N GLN A 11 31.63 -0.45 6.72
CA GLN A 11 31.30 0.68 5.84
C GLN A 11 30.47 0.21 4.64
N GLY A 12 30.77 -0.96 4.07
CA GLY A 12 29.97 -1.57 3.01
C GLY A 12 28.55 -1.92 3.46
N PHE A 13 28.41 -2.49 4.66
CA PHE A 13 27.11 -2.82 5.25
C PHE A 13 26.27 -1.58 5.57
N LYS A 14 26.88 -0.53 6.14
CA LYS A 14 26.20 0.75 6.36
C LYS A 14 25.75 1.37 5.03
N ALA A 15 26.58 1.36 4.00
CA ALA A 15 26.23 1.87 2.67
C ALA A 15 25.08 1.07 2.04
N PHE A 16 24.99 -0.23 2.32
CA PHE A 16 23.88 -1.08 1.89
C PHE A 16 22.56 -0.76 2.60
N LEU A 17 22.58 -0.58 3.92
CA LEU A 17 21.40 -0.16 4.69
C LEU A 17 20.92 1.23 4.30
N MET A 18 21.84 2.16 4.03
CA MET A 18 21.52 3.53 3.61
C MET A 18 20.91 3.60 2.20
N ARG A 19 20.81 2.50 1.47
CA ARG A 19 20.18 2.43 0.14
C ARG A 19 18.65 2.55 0.18
N GLY A 20 18.06 2.77 1.35
CA GLY A 20 16.64 3.11 1.59
C GLY A 20 15.69 1.94 1.40
N ASN A 21 15.63 1.41 0.17
CA ASN A 21 14.73 0.33 -0.24
C ASN A 21 14.87 -0.96 0.58
N VAL A 22 16.06 -1.25 1.13
CA VAL A 22 16.32 -2.46 1.92
C VAL A 22 15.75 -2.34 3.33
N VAL A 23 15.84 -1.15 3.93
CA VAL A 23 15.36 -0.92 5.30
C VAL A 23 13.84 -0.96 5.33
N ASP A 24 13.19 -0.31 4.36
CA ASP A 24 11.73 -0.32 4.25
C ASP A 24 11.19 -1.75 4.04
N LEU A 25 11.85 -2.53 3.18
CA LEU A 25 11.49 -3.93 2.96
C LEU A 25 11.70 -4.78 4.22
N ALA A 26 12.82 -4.60 4.92
CA ALA A 26 13.10 -5.35 6.15
C ALA A 26 12.08 -5.03 7.26
N VAL A 27 11.72 -3.76 7.43
CA VAL A 27 10.70 -3.33 8.39
C VAL A 27 9.34 -3.91 8.02
N ALA A 28 8.96 -3.89 6.74
CA ALA A 28 7.69 -4.46 6.29
C ALA A 28 7.58 -5.96 6.62
N VAL A 29 8.65 -6.74 6.41
CA VAL A 29 8.66 -8.19 6.71
C VAL A 29 8.55 -8.45 8.21
N VAL A 30 9.30 -7.72 9.05
CA VAL A 30 9.29 -7.90 10.52
C VAL A 30 7.93 -7.54 11.11
N VAL A 31 7.35 -6.41 10.69
CA VAL A 31 6.02 -5.97 11.16
C VAL A 31 4.95 -6.94 10.69
N GLY A 32 5.02 -7.43 9.45
CA GLY A 32 4.11 -8.44 8.91
C GLY A 32 4.12 -9.73 9.73
N ALA A 33 5.31 -10.26 10.04
CA ALA A 33 5.45 -11.47 10.85
C ALA A 33 4.90 -11.29 12.28
N ALA A 34 5.19 -10.17 12.93
CA ALA A 34 4.69 -9.87 14.27
C ALA A 34 3.16 -9.77 14.31
N PHE A 35 2.54 -9.14 13.30
CA PHE A 35 1.08 -8.99 13.26
C PHE A 35 0.38 -10.34 13.02
N THR A 36 0.90 -11.17 12.11
CA THR A 36 0.37 -12.53 11.88
C THR A 36 0.34 -13.33 13.18
N ASN A 37 1.40 -13.26 14.00
CA ASN A 37 1.45 -13.95 15.29
C ASN A 37 0.34 -13.49 16.25
N ILE A 38 0.01 -12.19 16.27
CA ILE A 38 -1.08 -11.66 17.11
C ILE A 38 -2.42 -12.22 16.65
N VAL A 39 -2.68 -12.20 15.33
CA VAL A 39 -3.92 -12.73 14.77
C VAL A 39 -4.04 -14.23 15.02
N ASP A 40 -2.96 -14.98 14.82
CA ASP A 40 -2.89 -16.42 15.11
C ASP A 40 -3.20 -16.72 16.58
N ALA A 41 -2.66 -15.93 17.51
CA ALA A 41 -2.95 -16.08 18.93
C ALA A 41 -4.44 -15.86 19.25
N VAL A 42 -5.07 -14.87 18.61
CA VAL A 42 -6.51 -14.58 18.79
C VAL A 42 -7.37 -15.69 18.21
N VAL A 43 -7.07 -16.16 17.00
CA VAL A 43 -7.88 -17.21 16.37
C VAL A 43 -7.72 -18.54 17.12
N LYS A 44 -6.50 -18.92 17.49
CA LYS A 44 -6.25 -20.13 18.29
C LYS A 44 -6.87 -20.03 19.68
N GLY A 45 -6.81 -18.86 20.33
CA GLY A 45 -7.25 -18.65 21.70
C GLY A 45 -8.76 -18.45 21.87
N MET A 46 -9.44 -17.83 20.89
CA MET A 46 -10.87 -17.52 20.97
C MET A 46 -11.71 -18.24 19.94
N ILE A 47 -11.27 -18.29 18.68
CA ILE A 47 -12.13 -18.77 17.61
C ILE A 47 -12.12 -20.29 17.51
N ASN A 48 -10.95 -20.93 17.59
CA ASN A 48 -10.85 -22.39 17.60
C ASN A 48 -11.70 -23.06 18.70
N PRO A 49 -11.70 -22.59 19.98
CA PRO A 49 -12.56 -23.19 20.98
C PRO A 49 -14.06 -22.91 20.74
N VAL A 50 -14.45 -21.73 20.22
CA VAL A 50 -15.85 -21.42 19.91
C VAL A 50 -16.36 -22.26 18.73
N VAL A 51 -15.55 -22.41 17.68
CA VAL A 51 -15.86 -23.27 16.54
C VAL A 51 -15.88 -24.73 16.96
N GLY A 52 -14.94 -25.17 17.79
CA GLY A 52 -14.92 -26.54 18.34
C GLY A 52 -16.08 -26.83 19.29
N ALA A 53 -16.68 -25.81 19.91
CA ALA A 53 -17.87 -25.95 20.76
C ALA A 53 -19.18 -26.02 19.96
N ILE A 54 -19.28 -25.33 18.81
CA ILE A 54 -20.50 -25.26 17.99
C ILE A 54 -20.48 -26.28 16.85
N GLY A 55 -19.32 -26.56 16.27
CA GLY A 55 -19.08 -27.54 15.22
C GLY A 55 -18.14 -28.63 15.73
N THR A 56 -18.70 -29.81 16.02
CA THR A 56 -18.01 -31.07 16.34
C THR A 56 -16.75 -30.92 17.18
N GLN A 57 -16.89 -31.18 18.47
CA GLN A 57 -15.85 -31.38 19.48
C GLN A 57 -14.49 -31.76 18.87
N ASN A 58 -13.63 -30.76 18.66
CA ASN A 58 -12.26 -30.85 18.14
C ASN A 58 -12.11 -31.27 16.66
N LEU A 59 -11.99 -30.28 15.77
CA LEU A 59 -11.55 -30.50 14.39
C LEU A 59 -10.16 -31.16 14.31
N ASP A 60 -9.24 -30.84 15.21
CA ASP A 60 -7.91 -31.49 15.27
C ASP A 60 -7.98 -32.99 15.59
N HIS A 61 -9.10 -33.49 16.10
CA HIS A 61 -9.32 -34.92 16.40
C HIS A 61 -10.07 -35.69 15.31
N TYR A 62 -10.51 -35.04 14.24
CA TYR A 62 -11.12 -35.75 13.10
C TYR A 62 -10.02 -36.39 12.22
N SER A 63 -9.36 -37.39 12.80
CA SER A 63 -8.56 -38.35 12.05
C SER A 63 -9.49 -39.43 11.51
N SER A 64 -9.76 -39.41 10.21
CA SER A 64 -10.37 -40.58 9.57
C SER A 64 -9.28 -41.65 9.45
N CYS A 65 -9.46 -42.76 10.16
CA CYS A 65 -8.67 -43.96 9.93
C CYS A 65 -9.22 -44.67 8.69
N LEU A 66 -8.43 -44.71 7.61
CA LEU A 66 -8.73 -45.52 6.43
C LEU A 66 -8.39 -47.01 6.67
N SER A 67 -8.64 -47.53 7.88
CA SER A 67 -8.34 -48.92 8.26
C SER A 67 -9.17 -49.34 9.48
N VAL A 68 -9.65 -50.59 9.48
CA VAL A 68 -10.59 -51.20 10.44
C VAL A 68 -10.09 -51.26 11.89
N SER A 69 -8.84 -50.88 12.19
CA SER A 69 -8.35 -50.73 13.57
C SER A 69 -7.24 -49.70 13.62
N CYS A 70 -7.37 -48.72 14.51
CA CYS A 70 -6.34 -47.76 14.85
C CYS A 70 -5.88 -48.02 16.28
N GLU A 71 -5.13 -49.12 16.44
CA GLU A 71 -4.38 -49.45 17.64
C GLU A 71 -2.88 -49.34 17.26
N GLY A 72 -2.20 -48.26 17.66
CA GLY A 72 -0.78 -48.02 17.38
C GLY A 72 -0.45 -47.60 15.93
N ASP A 73 0.81 -47.19 15.71
CA ASP A 73 1.45 -46.56 14.52
C ASP A 73 1.30 -47.27 13.15
N LYS A 74 0.09 -47.74 12.80
CA LYS A 74 -0.25 -48.36 11.52
C LYS A 74 -1.61 -47.84 11.05
N GLY A 75 -1.63 -46.58 10.64
CA GLY A 75 -2.75 -45.97 9.95
C GLY A 75 -2.36 -44.59 9.41
N ILE A 76 -2.64 -44.32 8.14
CA ILE A 76 -2.47 -42.97 7.58
C ILE A 76 -3.64 -42.13 8.11
N GLN A 77 -3.43 -41.42 9.21
CA GLN A 77 -4.41 -40.49 9.75
C GLN A 77 -4.53 -39.28 8.82
N ILE A 78 -5.63 -39.16 8.10
CA ILE A 78 -5.93 -37.94 7.35
C ILE A 78 -6.66 -36.96 8.29
N MET A 79 -5.91 -35.96 8.76
CA MET A 79 -6.37 -34.92 9.69
C MET A 79 -7.13 -33.81 8.94
N TRP A 80 -8.33 -34.12 8.46
CA TRP A 80 -9.15 -33.17 7.69
C TRP A 80 -9.50 -31.90 8.47
N GLY A 81 -9.62 -31.97 9.79
CA GLY A 81 -9.95 -30.79 10.57
C GLY A 81 -8.78 -29.83 10.78
N SER A 82 -7.53 -30.27 10.65
CA SER A 82 -6.37 -29.36 10.62
C SER A 82 -6.40 -28.45 9.37
N VAL A 83 -6.86 -29.00 8.24
CA VAL A 83 -7.01 -28.27 6.97
C VAL A 83 -8.15 -27.26 7.07
N LEU A 84 -9.28 -27.65 7.65
CA LEU A 84 -10.41 -26.74 7.82
C LEU A 84 -10.09 -25.63 8.84
N GLY A 85 -9.38 -25.96 9.92
CA GLY A 85 -8.87 -24.99 10.89
C GLY A 85 -7.89 -23.99 10.26
N ALA A 86 -6.92 -24.47 9.47
CA ALA A 86 -6.00 -23.62 8.73
C ALA A 86 -6.72 -22.73 7.69
N THR A 87 -7.75 -23.26 7.05
CA THR A 87 -8.58 -22.49 6.09
C THR A 87 -9.37 -21.40 6.80
N LEU A 88 -9.95 -21.70 7.96
CA LEU A 88 -10.68 -20.72 8.77
C LEU A 88 -9.73 -19.63 9.31
N GLN A 89 -8.55 -20.04 9.79
CA GLN A 89 -7.46 -19.15 10.20
C GLN A 89 -7.09 -18.17 9.09
N PHE A 90 -6.89 -18.68 7.88
CA PHE A 90 -6.56 -17.87 6.71
C PHE A 90 -7.69 -16.88 6.37
N LEU A 91 -8.95 -17.33 6.37
CA LEU A 91 -10.11 -16.49 6.12
C LEU A 91 -10.24 -15.36 7.14
N ILE A 92 -10.06 -15.66 8.43
CA ILE A 92 -10.15 -14.64 9.49
C ILE A 92 -8.98 -13.66 9.40
N THR A 93 -7.76 -14.17 9.22
CA THR A 93 -6.56 -13.33 9.12
C THR A 93 -6.63 -12.40 7.91
N SER A 94 -7.01 -12.93 6.75
CA SER A 94 -7.20 -12.12 5.55
C SER A 94 -8.32 -11.09 5.71
N ALA A 95 -9.45 -11.44 6.35
CA ALA A 95 -10.52 -10.49 6.64
C ALA A 95 -10.07 -9.34 7.57
N VAL A 96 -9.33 -9.66 8.64
CA VAL A 96 -8.79 -8.66 9.58
C VAL A 96 -7.80 -7.74 8.88
N VAL A 97 -6.84 -8.29 8.12
CA VAL A 97 -5.85 -7.50 7.36
C VAL A 97 -6.54 -6.62 6.32
N TYR A 98 -7.51 -7.18 5.58
CA TYR A 98 -8.26 -6.41 4.59
C TYR A 98 -9.04 -5.27 5.22
N PHE A 99 -9.75 -5.52 6.33
CA PHE A 99 -10.60 -4.52 6.96
C PHE A 99 -9.81 -3.44 7.71
N LEU A 100 -8.75 -3.81 8.44
CA LEU A 100 -7.96 -2.89 9.25
C LEU A 100 -6.83 -2.18 8.49
N MET A 101 -6.31 -2.79 7.42
CA MET A 101 -5.15 -2.25 6.70
C MET A 101 -5.53 -1.79 5.29
N VAL A 102 -6.13 -2.67 4.49
CA VAL A 102 -6.41 -2.40 3.07
C VAL A 102 -7.52 -1.37 2.90
N LEU A 103 -8.66 -1.51 3.59
CA LEU A 103 -9.78 -0.57 3.49
C LEU A 103 -9.43 0.87 3.90
N PRO A 104 -8.78 1.14 5.06
CA PRO A 104 -8.42 2.51 5.40
C PRO A 104 -7.34 3.06 4.47
N MET A 105 -6.37 2.24 4.05
CA MET A 105 -5.34 2.67 3.11
C MET A 105 -5.95 3.01 1.74
N ALA A 106 -6.89 2.20 1.24
CA ALA A 106 -7.65 2.49 0.02
C ALA A 106 -8.47 3.79 0.15
N LYS A 107 -9.13 4.02 1.30
CA LYS A 107 -9.85 5.28 1.56
C LYS A 107 -8.92 6.49 1.62
N VAL A 108 -7.73 6.35 2.21
CA VAL A 108 -6.74 7.43 2.28
C VAL A 108 -6.18 7.73 0.90
N LEU A 109 -5.83 6.70 0.12
CA LEU A 109 -5.33 6.86 -1.25
C LEU A 109 -6.38 7.53 -2.15
N ALA A 110 -7.63 7.08 -2.11
CA ALA A 110 -8.73 7.71 -2.85
C ALA A 110 -8.91 9.19 -2.49
N ARG A 111 -8.76 9.55 -1.20
CA ARG A 111 -8.79 10.95 -0.74
C ARG A 111 -7.58 11.76 -1.22
N GLN A 112 -6.41 11.15 -1.28
CA GLN A 112 -5.20 11.81 -1.78
C GLN A 112 -5.27 12.04 -3.29
N GLU A 113 -5.75 11.06 -4.05
CA GLU A 113 -5.96 11.19 -5.50
C GLU A 113 -7.01 12.25 -5.82
N ALA A 114 -8.12 12.30 -5.08
CA ALA A 114 -9.11 13.37 -5.22
C ALA A 114 -8.52 14.75 -4.93
N ARG A 115 -7.65 14.87 -3.91
CA ARG A 115 -6.94 16.12 -3.60
C ARG A 115 -5.91 16.51 -4.67
N LYS A 116 -5.24 15.54 -5.29
CA LYS A 116 -4.30 15.79 -6.39
C LYS A 116 -5.03 16.26 -7.64
N LYS A 117 -6.10 15.58 -8.04
CA LYS A 117 -6.96 15.99 -9.16
C LYS A 117 -7.56 17.38 -8.96
N ALA A 118 -8.01 17.70 -7.73
CA ALA A 118 -8.51 19.04 -7.41
C ALA A 118 -7.42 20.13 -7.49
N LYS A 119 -6.18 19.81 -7.11
CA LYS A 119 -5.06 20.74 -7.27
C LYS A 119 -4.65 20.92 -8.73
N GLU A 120 -4.66 19.84 -9.51
CA GLU A 120 -4.35 19.87 -10.94
C GLU A 120 -5.43 20.65 -11.70
N ALA A 121 -6.71 20.47 -11.38
CA ALA A 121 -7.81 21.24 -11.95
C ALA A 121 -7.74 22.74 -11.58
N ALA A 122 -7.45 23.06 -10.31
CA ALA A 122 -7.27 24.44 -9.88
C ALA A 122 -6.03 25.09 -10.51
N GLN A 123 -4.98 24.31 -10.81
CA GLN A 123 -3.80 24.80 -11.53
C GLN A 123 -4.09 25.02 -13.01
N SER A 124 -4.84 24.13 -13.67
CA SER A 124 -5.23 24.34 -15.07
C SER A 124 -6.16 25.54 -15.22
N GLU A 125 -7.14 25.71 -14.31
CA GLU A 125 -8.04 26.87 -14.30
C GLU A 125 -7.27 28.18 -14.04
N ALA A 126 -6.32 28.17 -13.10
CA ALA A 126 -5.47 29.35 -12.85
C ALA A 126 -4.57 29.66 -14.04
N GLN A 127 -4.12 28.64 -14.78
CA GLN A 127 -3.26 28.81 -15.95
C GLN A 127 -4.04 29.32 -17.17
N GLU A 128 -5.27 28.85 -17.39
CA GLU A 128 -6.21 29.40 -18.39
C GLU A 128 -6.53 30.87 -18.09
N VAL A 129 -6.84 31.22 -16.82
CA VAL A 129 -7.15 32.61 -16.44
C VAL A 129 -5.95 33.54 -16.69
N VAL A 130 -4.72 33.09 -16.39
CA VAL A 130 -3.51 33.88 -16.66
C VAL A 130 -3.30 34.06 -18.16
N GLU A 131 -3.46 33.01 -18.96
CA GLU A 131 -3.35 33.07 -20.42
C GLU A 131 -4.38 34.05 -21.03
N GLU A 132 -5.63 34.04 -20.54
CA GLU A 132 -6.67 34.97 -20.97
C GLU A 132 -6.33 36.43 -20.65
N THR A 133 -5.78 36.71 -19.45
CA THR A 133 -5.33 38.07 -19.10
C THR A 133 -4.13 38.53 -19.92
N GLU A 134 -3.17 37.66 -20.23
CA GLU A 134 -2.03 38.00 -21.09
C GLU A 134 -2.48 38.31 -22.52
N LEU A 135 -3.42 37.54 -23.06
CA LEU A 135 -4.01 37.80 -24.38
C LEU A 135 -4.80 39.12 -24.43
N GLN A 136 -5.51 39.48 -23.36
CA GLN A 136 -6.18 40.78 -23.26
C GLN A 136 -5.20 41.94 -23.23
N LEU A 137 -4.14 41.86 -22.40
CA LEU A 137 -3.08 42.86 -22.32
C LEU A 137 -2.37 43.07 -23.66
N LEU A 138 -2.04 41.97 -24.38
CA LEU A 138 -1.42 42.06 -25.70
C LEU A 138 -2.33 42.74 -26.74
N LYS A 139 -3.65 42.57 -26.61
CA LYS A 139 -4.64 43.19 -27.49
C LYS A 139 -4.76 44.69 -27.24
N GLU A 140 -4.77 45.10 -25.98
CA GLU A 140 -4.74 46.52 -25.58
C GLU A 140 -3.47 47.22 -26.07
N ILE A 141 -2.29 46.63 -25.84
CA ILE A 141 -1.00 47.18 -26.33
C ILE A 141 -1.00 47.32 -27.86
N ARG A 142 -1.53 46.33 -28.59
CA ARG A 142 -1.65 46.41 -30.06
C ARG A 142 -2.52 47.58 -30.48
N ASP A 143 -3.67 47.77 -29.83
CA ASP A 143 -4.63 48.80 -30.20
C ASP A 143 -4.09 50.21 -29.89
N GLU A 144 -3.37 50.38 -28.76
CA GLU A 144 -2.62 51.60 -28.45
C GLU A 144 -1.51 51.89 -29.47
N LEU A 145 -0.74 50.87 -29.88
CA LEU A 145 0.31 51.03 -30.89
C LEU A 145 -0.26 51.40 -32.26
N VAL A 146 -1.45 50.91 -32.62
CA VAL A 146 -2.13 51.28 -33.87
C VAL A 146 -2.64 52.73 -33.79
N ALA A 147 -3.17 53.15 -32.64
CA ALA A 147 -3.59 54.54 -32.41
C ALA A 147 -2.41 55.50 -32.55
N GLN A 148 -1.29 55.25 -31.85
CA GLN A 148 -0.08 56.07 -31.96
C GLN A 148 0.45 56.16 -33.38
N ARG A 149 0.40 55.05 -34.13
CA ARG A 149 0.86 55.03 -35.53
C ARG A 149 -0.01 55.90 -36.44
N ARG A 150 -1.32 55.94 -36.20
CA ARG A 150 -2.27 56.80 -36.93
C ARG A 150 -2.08 58.28 -36.57
N ASP A 151 -1.87 58.59 -35.30
CA ASP A 151 -1.64 59.96 -34.85
C ASP A 151 -0.34 60.52 -35.47
N ALA A 152 0.73 59.71 -35.52
CA ALA A 152 1.99 60.07 -36.17
C ALA A 152 1.90 60.21 -37.70
N GLU A 153 0.89 59.61 -38.34
CA GLU A 153 0.59 59.83 -39.75
C GLU A 153 -0.24 61.09 -39.99
N TYR A 154 -1.09 61.49 -39.03
CA TYR A 154 -1.87 62.73 -39.08
C TYR A 154 -0.97 63.97 -38.92
N GLU A 155 -0.01 63.95 -37.99
CA GLU A 155 0.95 65.05 -37.80
C GLU A 155 1.90 65.27 -39.00
N ARG A 156 2.02 64.28 -39.90
CA ARG A 156 2.87 64.35 -41.10
C ARG A 156 2.15 64.86 -42.36
N ARG A 157 0.85 65.13 -42.29
CA ARG A 157 0.05 65.72 -43.39
C ARG A 157 -0.27 67.17 -43.11
#